data_AF-A0A6A4HZ12-F1
#
_entry.id   AF-A0A6A4HZ12-F1
#
_cell.length_a   1.000
_cell.length_b   1.000
_cell.length_c   1.000
_cell.angle_alpha   90.00
_cell.angle_beta   90.00
_cell.angle_gamma   90.00
#
_symmetry.space_group_name_H-M   'P 1'
#
loop_
_entity.id
_entity.type
_entity.pdbx_description
1 polymer ?
#
loop_
_entity_poly.entity_id
_entity_poly.type
_entity_poly.pdbx_seq_one_letter_code
_entity_poly.pdbx_strand_id
1 'polypeptide(L)'
;MSVRAFYHNSPQGEISLPQDARPVPPERLQALGWQFSMLNGDDIVKQATEIAQKYGQTKVTDVIRLPVSEPLQNVQTVEEKVIKMVKDQESKEYYAAGIDRTFLCIDGQAHYDIEDPFEKMWIRVNFTKGLLVYGPGGSHVRLTFGDSESLDVLVWLKDLPPSEINWVMEKGTENHPARLRYLKSLGIEN
;
A
#
# COMPACT_ATOMS: atom_id res chain seq x y z
N MET A 1 3.31 14.19 13.79
CA MET A 1 1.86 14.17 13.47
C MET A 1 1.39 12.74 13.42
N SER A 2 0.19 12.44 13.93
CA SER A 2 -0.41 11.11 13.85
C SER A 2 -1.02 10.86 12.46
N VAL A 3 -1.02 9.60 12.03
CA VAL A 3 -1.66 9.17 10.79
C VAL A 3 -3.17 9.24 10.95
N ARG A 4 -3.85 9.88 10.00
CA ARG A 4 -5.31 9.98 9.98
C ARG A 4 -5.87 8.87 9.10
N ALA A 5 -6.82 8.12 9.65
CA ALA A 5 -7.46 7.00 8.97
C ALA A 5 -8.97 6.98 9.25
N PHE A 6 -9.78 6.61 8.24
CA PHE A 6 -11.24 6.61 8.36
C PHE A 6 -11.88 5.41 7.67
N TYR A 7 -12.87 4.78 8.31
CA TYR A 7 -13.72 3.79 7.66
C TYR A 7 -14.63 4.46 6.61
N HIS A 8 -14.84 3.77 5.50
CA HIS A 8 -15.81 4.14 4.49
C HIS A 8 -16.16 2.94 3.59
N ASN A 9 -17.27 3.04 2.87
CA ASN A 9 -17.73 2.06 1.86
C ASN A 9 -17.83 2.65 0.46
N SER A 10 -17.13 3.76 0.21
CA SER A 10 -17.17 4.40 -1.10
C SER A 10 -16.65 3.44 -2.19
N PRO A 11 -17.24 3.50 -3.40
CA PRO A 11 -16.67 2.84 -4.56
C PRO A 11 -15.21 3.23 -4.79
N GLN A 12 -14.47 2.40 -5.52
CA GLN A 12 -13.11 2.73 -5.94
C GLN A 12 -13.09 4.04 -6.74
N GLY A 13 -12.07 4.87 -6.52
CA GLY A 13 -11.89 6.15 -7.23
C GLY A 13 -12.64 7.32 -6.59
N GLU A 14 -13.59 7.07 -5.68
CA GLU A 14 -14.28 8.14 -4.96
C GLU A 14 -13.32 8.83 -3.98
N ILE A 15 -13.02 10.11 -4.22
CA ILE A 15 -12.03 10.88 -3.47
C ILE A 15 -12.60 11.36 -2.13
N SER A 16 -13.88 11.75 -2.12
CA SER A 16 -14.53 12.28 -0.94
C SER A 16 -14.84 11.18 0.08
N LEU A 17 -14.55 11.45 1.35
CA LEU A 17 -15.08 10.64 2.43
C LEU A 17 -16.59 10.90 2.56
N PRO A 18 -17.40 9.86 2.81
CA PRO A 18 -18.82 10.05 3.06
C PRO A 18 -19.03 10.75 4.42
N GLN A 19 -20.19 11.38 4.62
CA GLN A 19 -20.47 12.13 5.85
C GLN A 19 -20.46 11.25 7.12
N ASP A 20 -20.69 9.95 6.97
CA ASP A 20 -20.67 8.96 8.03
C ASP A 20 -19.29 8.29 8.24
N ALA A 21 -18.23 8.84 7.62
CA ALA A 21 -16.88 8.34 7.80
C ALA A 21 -16.48 8.38 9.29
N ARG A 22 -15.99 7.24 9.81
CA ARG A 22 -15.63 7.09 11.23
C ARG A 22 -14.11 6.99 11.37
N PRO A 23 -13.50 7.72 12.33
CA PRO A 23 -12.05 7.64 12.54
C PRO A 23 -11.64 6.22 12.96
N VAL A 24 -10.48 5.79 12.48
CA VAL A 24 -9.86 4.51 12.82
C VAL A 24 -8.67 4.76 13.73
N PRO A 25 -8.64 4.15 14.92
CA PRO A 25 -7.52 4.29 15.84
C PRO A 25 -6.28 3.52 15.33
N PRO A 26 -5.05 3.99 15.59
CA PRO A 26 -3.82 3.32 15.12
C PRO A 26 -3.73 1.84 15.53
N GLU A 27 -4.25 1.49 16.70
CA GLU A 27 -4.27 0.13 17.23
C GLU A 27 -5.05 -0.82 16.32
N ARG A 28 -6.08 -0.32 15.62
CA ARG A 28 -6.84 -1.12 14.67
C ARG A 28 -6.00 -1.48 13.44
N LEU A 29 -5.28 -0.50 12.90
CA LEU A 29 -4.36 -0.73 11.78
C LEU A 29 -3.23 -1.70 12.17
N GLN A 30 -2.70 -1.56 13.39
CA GLN A 30 -1.71 -2.50 13.94
C GLN A 30 -2.26 -3.91 14.10
N ALA A 31 -3.51 -4.06 14.57
CA ALA A 31 -4.18 -5.34 14.66
C ALA A 31 -4.40 -6.01 13.29
N LEU A 32 -4.48 -5.22 12.22
CA LEU A 32 -4.48 -5.69 10.84
C LEU A 32 -3.07 -5.95 10.29
N GLY A 33 -2.02 -5.88 11.11
CA GLY A 33 -0.63 -6.11 10.70
C GLY A 33 0.04 -4.95 9.97
N TRP A 34 -0.61 -3.78 9.89
CA TRP A 34 -0.05 -2.59 9.27
C TRP A 34 0.72 -1.74 10.26
N GLN A 35 1.84 -1.16 9.83
CA GLN A 35 2.59 -0.19 10.64
C GLN A 35 2.77 1.10 9.87
N PHE A 36 2.63 2.22 10.58
CA PHE A 36 2.74 3.55 9.99
C PHE A 36 3.69 4.42 10.80
N SER A 37 4.45 5.27 10.13
CA SER A 37 5.32 6.24 10.78
C SER A 37 5.38 7.52 9.96
N MET A 38 5.09 8.66 10.60
CA MET A 38 5.23 9.97 9.96
C MET A 38 6.65 10.50 10.21
N LEU A 39 7.49 10.43 9.19
CA LEU A 39 8.86 10.91 9.21
C LEU A 39 8.92 12.39 8.86
N ASN A 40 9.87 13.13 9.46
CA ASN A 40 10.05 14.56 9.24
C ASN A 40 11.55 14.89 9.15
N GLY A 41 11.86 16.05 8.58
CA GLY A 41 13.23 16.54 8.37
C GLY A 41 13.78 16.17 6.99
N ASP A 42 15.07 16.44 6.78
CA ASP A 42 15.71 16.24 5.46
C ASP A 42 16.15 14.78 5.23
N ASP A 43 16.32 14.01 6.31
CA ASP A 43 16.86 12.64 6.28
C ASP A 43 15.78 11.54 6.29
N ILE A 44 14.56 11.80 5.79
CA ILE A 44 13.46 10.83 5.85
C ILE A 44 13.78 9.49 5.16
N VAL A 45 14.59 9.51 4.10
CA VAL A 45 14.98 8.29 3.37
C VAL A 45 15.88 7.40 4.22
N LYS A 46 16.82 8.00 4.96
CA LYS A 46 17.70 7.28 5.88
C LYS A 46 16.89 6.67 7.03
N GLN A 47 16.02 7.46 7.65
CA GLN A 47 15.12 6.99 8.71
C GLN A 47 14.23 5.83 8.23
N ALA A 48 13.64 5.95 7.04
CA ALA A 48 12.84 4.90 6.43
C ALA A 48 13.63 3.62 6.18
N THR A 49 14.87 3.74 5.70
CA THR A 49 15.77 2.61 5.47
C THR A 49 16.06 1.86 6.77
N GLU A 50 16.39 2.58 7.84
CA GLU A 50 16.64 1.98 9.17
C GLU A 50 15.41 1.24 9.71
N ILE A 51 14.21 1.78 9.48
CA ILE A 51 12.95 1.13 9.87
C ILE A 51 12.66 -0.10 8.99
N ALA A 52 12.79 0.00 7.67
CA ALA A 52 12.55 -1.11 6.75
C ALA A 52 13.49 -2.30 7.03
N GLN A 53 14.76 -2.02 7.35
CA GLN A 53 15.73 -3.04 7.75
C GLN A 53 15.32 -3.79 9.02
N LYS A 54 14.64 -3.14 9.99
CA LYS A 54 14.08 -3.82 11.17
C LYS A 54 12.97 -4.80 10.81
N TYR A 55 12.28 -4.60 9.68
CA TYR A 55 11.32 -5.55 9.10
C TYR A 55 11.97 -6.58 8.15
N GLY A 56 13.30 -6.59 8.05
CA GLY A 56 14.05 -7.51 7.17
C GLY A 56 13.98 -7.14 5.69
N GLN A 57 13.61 -5.91 5.35
CA GLN A 57 13.54 -5.42 3.98
C GLN A 57 14.78 -4.58 3.67
N THR A 58 15.75 -5.21 3.02
CA THR A 58 17.09 -4.66 2.81
C THR A 58 17.30 -4.11 1.40
N LYS A 59 16.44 -4.47 0.45
CA LYS A 59 16.51 -4.02 -0.95
C LYS A 59 15.57 -2.86 -1.17
N VAL A 60 16.11 -1.71 -1.54
CA VAL A 60 15.37 -0.50 -1.89
C VAL A 60 15.35 -0.31 -3.40
N THR A 61 14.24 0.19 -3.92
CA THR A 61 14.13 0.64 -5.31
C THR A 61 14.80 2.00 -5.52
N ASP A 62 14.96 2.40 -6.77
CA ASP A 62 15.07 3.83 -7.06
C ASP A 62 13.74 4.55 -6.74
N VAL A 63 13.75 5.89 -6.75
CA VAL A 63 12.51 6.67 -6.63
C VAL A 63 11.60 6.33 -7.80
N ILE A 64 10.44 5.75 -7.50
CA ILE A 64 9.43 5.40 -8.48
C ILE A 64 8.47 6.57 -8.57
N ARG A 65 8.48 7.23 -9.73
CA ARG A 65 7.44 8.18 -10.09
C ARG A 65 6.26 7.41 -10.65
N LEU A 66 5.11 7.51 -10.00
CA LEU A 66 3.87 6.88 -10.41
C LEU A 66 3.02 7.91 -11.17
N PRO A 67 3.05 7.88 -12.52
CA PRO A 67 2.21 8.77 -13.34
C PRO A 67 0.78 8.25 -13.40
N VAL A 68 -0.18 9.17 -13.53
CA VAL A 68 -1.61 8.85 -13.68
C VAL A 68 -1.98 8.37 -15.10
N SER A 69 -1.14 8.53 -16.14
CA SER A 69 -1.65 8.42 -17.52
C SER A 69 -0.79 7.77 -18.62
N GLU A 70 0.42 7.25 -18.35
CA GLU A 70 1.26 6.72 -19.44
C GLU A 70 1.34 5.20 -19.43
N PRO A 71 1.06 4.42 -20.49
CA PRO A 71 1.20 2.97 -20.47
C PRO A 71 2.67 2.50 -20.41
N LEU A 72 2.93 1.33 -19.80
CA LEU A 72 4.25 0.66 -19.86
C LEU A 72 4.14 -0.64 -20.64
N GLN A 73 5.13 -0.91 -21.49
CA GLN A 73 5.33 -2.20 -22.17
C GLN A 73 6.64 -2.82 -21.66
N ASN A 74 6.68 -4.15 -21.51
CA ASN A 74 7.84 -4.94 -21.07
C ASN A 74 8.35 -4.67 -19.64
N VAL A 75 7.70 -5.28 -18.66
CA VAL A 75 8.04 -5.14 -17.23
C VAL A 75 9.12 -6.16 -16.83
N GLN A 76 10.30 -5.68 -16.44
CA GLN A 76 11.45 -6.48 -16.00
C GLN A 76 11.95 -6.10 -14.60
N THR A 77 11.80 -4.83 -14.20
CA THR A 77 12.26 -4.32 -12.89
C THR A 77 11.13 -4.29 -11.84
N VAL A 78 11.47 -4.03 -10.58
CA VAL A 78 10.47 -3.88 -9.51
C VAL A 78 9.69 -2.60 -9.71
N GLU A 79 10.37 -1.53 -10.08
CA GLU A 79 9.85 -0.20 -10.37
C GLU A 79 8.78 -0.27 -11.46
N GLU A 80 9.08 -0.95 -12.58
CA GLU A 80 8.14 -1.17 -13.67
C GLU A 80 6.93 -2.00 -13.24
N LYS A 81 7.12 -2.97 -12.34
CA LYS A 81 6.00 -3.77 -11.79
C LYS A 81 5.10 -2.93 -10.89
N VAL A 82 5.65 -2.04 -10.06
CA VAL A 82 4.85 -1.13 -9.22
C VAL A 82 4.05 -0.17 -10.10
N ILE A 83 4.68 0.42 -11.12
CA ILE A 83 4.00 1.32 -12.04
C ILE A 83 2.89 0.55 -12.81
N LYS A 84 3.17 -0.66 -13.29
CA LYS A 84 2.16 -1.50 -13.95
C LYS A 84 0.99 -1.83 -13.02
N MET A 85 1.26 -2.18 -11.77
CA MET A 85 0.22 -2.47 -10.78
C MET A 85 -0.72 -1.28 -10.60
N VAL A 86 -0.19 -0.07 -10.46
CA VAL A 86 -1.00 1.14 -10.29
C VAL A 86 -1.97 1.32 -11.45
N LYS A 87 -1.50 1.11 -12.68
CA LYS A 87 -2.33 1.23 -13.90
C LYS A 87 -3.37 0.14 -14.00
N ASP A 88 -2.97 -1.10 -13.76
CA ASP A 88 -3.90 -2.22 -13.79
C ASP A 88 -5.03 -1.98 -12.77
N GLN A 89 -4.71 -1.43 -11.60
CA GLN A 89 -5.68 -1.08 -10.57
C GLN A 89 -6.71 -0.03 -11.02
N GLU A 90 -6.41 0.89 -11.94
CA GLU A 90 -7.41 1.86 -12.42
C GLU A 90 -8.69 1.18 -12.96
N SER A 91 -8.53 -0.02 -13.52
CA SER A 91 -9.63 -0.83 -14.06
C SER A 91 -10.11 -1.95 -13.12
N LYS A 92 -9.61 -2.01 -11.88
CA LYS A 92 -9.76 -3.16 -10.97
C LYS A 92 -10.05 -2.74 -9.54
N GLU A 93 -11.03 -3.35 -8.89
CA GLU A 93 -11.54 -2.89 -7.58
C GLU A 93 -10.46 -2.79 -6.49
N TYR A 94 -9.55 -3.76 -6.43
CA TYR A 94 -8.47 -3.85 -5.46
C TYR A 94 -7.39 -4.83 -5.91
N TYR A 95 -6.26 -4.82 -5.19
CA TYR A 95 -5.15 -5.74 -5.40
C TYR A 95 -4.53 -6.19 -4.07
N ALA A 96 -3.66 -7.22 -4.15
CA ALA A 96 -2.81 -7.65 -3.05
C ALA A 96 -1.37 -7.87 -3.54
N ALA A 97 -0.39 -7.44 -2.73
CA ALA A 97 1.00 -7.85 -2.94
C ALA A 97 1.21 -9.27 -2.43
N GLY A 98 1.98 -10.10 -3.13
CA GLY A 98 2.31 -11.46 -2.69
C GLY A 98 3.27 -11.53 -1.49
N ILE A 99 3.94 -10.41 -1.18
CA ILE A 99 4.97 -10.28 -0.15
C ILE A 99 4.74 -9.02 0.70
N ASP A 100 5.34 -9.00 1.89
CA ASP A 100 5.41 -7.81 2.72
C ASP A 100 6.27 -6.73 2.05
N ARG A 101 5.90 -5.47 2.26
CA ARG A 101 6.59 -4.32 1.66
C ARG A 101 6.59 -3.13 2.61
N THR A 102 7.64 -2.33 2.58
CA THR A 102 7.64 -0.99 3.19
C THR A 102 7.74 0.04 2.09
N PHE A 103 7.01 1.13 2.19
CA PHE A 103 7.05 2.19 1.20
C PHE A 103 6.91 3.56 1.85
N LEU A 104 7.65 4.53 1.30
CA LEU A 104 7.70 5.91 1.77
C LEU A 104 7.16 6.83 0.68
N CYS A 105 6.25 7.74 1.03
CA CYS A 105 5.89 8.85 0.16
C CYS A 105 7.02 9.91 0.20
N ILE A 106 7.67 10.14 -0.93
CA ILE A 106 8.73 11.15 -1.10
C ILE A 106 8.14 12.49 -1.51
N ASP A 107 7.18 12.45 -2.43
CA ASP A 107 6.46 13.62 -2.90
C ASP A 107 5.06 13.28 -3.42
N GLY A 108 4.18 14.28 -3.49
CA GLY A 108 2.78 14.13 -3.88
C GLY A 108 1.89 13.58 -2.78
N GLN A 109 0.69 13.15 -3.18
CA GLN A 109 -0.31 12.58 -2.28
C GLN A 109 -1.22 11.57 -2.98
N ALA A 110 -1.77 10.65 -2.21
CA ALA A 110 -2.83 9.73 -2.63
C ALA A 110 -3.67 9.29 -1.42
N HIS A 111 -4.81 8.66 -1.69
CA HIS A 111 -5.54 7.86 -0.73
C HIS A 111 -5.13 6.39 -0.87
N TYR A 112 -4.73 5.80 0.24
CA TYR A 112 -4.40 4.39 0.34
C TYR A 112 -5.44 3.70 1.20
N ASP A 113 -6.36 2.98 0.56
CA ASP A 113 -7.43 2.29 1.29
C ASP A 113 -7.02 0.85 1.55
N ILE A 114 -7.23 0.40 2.79
CA ILE A 114 -6.89 -0.91 3.31
C ILE A 114 -8.18 -1.63 3.68
N GLU A 115 -8.34 -2.87 3.25
CA GLU A 115 -9.49 -3.66 3.67
C GLU A 115 -9.36 -4.06 5.14
N ASP A 116 -10.45 -3.83 5.89
CA ASP A 116 -10.68 -4.48 7.16
C ASP A 116 -11.59 -5.71 6.95
N PRO A 117 -11.05 -6.94 7.03
CA PRO A 117 -11.82 -8.14 6.75
C PRO A 117 -12.83 -8.49 7.85
N PHE A 118 -12.73 -7.92 9.06
CA PHE A 118 -13.71 -8.16 10.12
C PHE A 118 -14.94 -7.27 9.94
N GLU A 119 -14.72 -6.00 9.61
CA GLU A 119 -15.79 -5.02 9.38
C GLU A 119 -16.34 -5.12 7.95
N LYS A 120 -15.59 -5.76 7.03
CA LYS A 120 -15.87 -5.80 5.58
C LYS A 120 -16.01 -4.39 5.00
N MET A 121 -15.13 -3.50 5.43
CA MET A 121 -15.09 -2.09 5.06
C MET A 121 -13.69 -1.68 4.62
N TRP A 122 -13.59 -0.54 3.95
CA TRP A 122 -12.31 0.07 3.62
C TRP A 122 -11.91 1.10 4.67
N ILE A 123 -10.61 1.13 5.00
CA ILE A 123 -9.98 2.14 5.84
C ILE A 123 -9.12 3.02 4.95
N ARG A 124 -9.52 4.27 4.75
CA ARG A 124 -8.76 5.26 4.00
C ARG A 124 -7.66 5.85 4.84
N VAL A 125 -6.42 5.78 4.34
CA VAL A 125 -5.26 6.48 4.89
C VAL A 125 -4.82 7.55 3.89
N ASN A 126 -4.58 8.77 4.38
CA ASN A 126 -3.98 9.82 3.56
C ASN A 126 -2.49 9.56 3.42
N PHE A 127 -2.07 9.14 2.23
CA PHE A 127 -0.68 8.85 1.90
C PHE A 127 -0.02 10.10 1.33
N THR A 128 0.76 10.77 2.18
CA THR A 128 1.39 12.07 1.90
C THR A 128 2.87 12.01 2.22
N LYS A 129 3.65 12.95 1.67
CA LYS A 129 5.09 13.09 1.92
C LYS A 129 5.47 12.83 3.38
N GLY A 130 6.48 12.00 3.57
CA GLY A 130 7.00 11.61 4.89
C GLY A 130 6.27 10.42 5.53
N LEU A 131 5.11 10.00 5.00
CA LEU A 131 4.44 8.81 5.51
C LEU A 131 5.16 7.54 5.04
N LEU A 132 5.72 6.81 6.01
CA LEU A 132 6.25 5.46 5.86
C LEU A 132 5.17 4.45 6.25
N VAL A 133 4.98 3.44 5.40
CA VAL A 133 4.01 2.38 5.60
C VAL A 133 4.69 1.03 5.46
N TYR A 134 4.53 0.16 6.44
CA TYR A 134 4.73 -1.28 6.29
C TYR A 134 3.37 -1.93 6.01
N GLY A 135 3.29 -2.66 4.90
CA GLY A 135 2.10 -3.40 4.49
C GLY A 135 2.36 -4.89 4.39
N PRO A 136 1.56 -5.74 5.07
CA PRO A 136 1.68 -7.19 4.96
C PRO A 136 1.32 -7.67 3.55
N GLY A 137 1.96 -8.76 3.11
CA GLY A 137 1.58 -9.46 1.89
C GLY A 137 0.21 -10.11 2.06
N GLY A 138 -0.62 -10.08 1.02
CA GLY A 138 -1.96 -10.67 1.03
C GLY A 138 -3.08 -9.74 1.54
N SER A 139 -2.77 -8.59 2.11
CA SER A 139 -3.78 -7.57 2.42
C SER A 139 -4.40 -7.00 1.14
N HIS A 140 -5.72 -6.84 1.10
CA HIS A 140 -6.37 -6.12 0.01
C HIS A 140 -6.21 -4.61 0.19
N VAL A 141 -5.87 -3.94 -0.90
CA VAL A 141 -5.62 -2.50 -0.94
C VAL A 141 -6.10 -1.89 -2.25
N ARG A 142 -6.35 -0.59 -2.24
CA ARG A 142 -6.56 0.22 -3.44
C ARG A 142 -5.92 1.60 -3.25
N LEU A 143 -5.43 2.17 -4.35
CA LEU A 143 -4.80 3.49 -4.40
C LEU A 143 -5.70 4.43 -5.21
N THR A 144 -5.83 5.68 -4.79
CA THR A 144 -6.55 6.72 -5.54
C THR A 144 -5.75 8.02 -5.45
N PHE A 145 -5.38 8.61 -6.58
CA PHE A 145 -4.48 9.78 -6.62
C PHE A 145 -5.16 11.09 -6.19
N GLY A 146 -6.49 11.12 -6.07
CA GLY A 146 -7.21 12.36 -5.81
C GLY A 146 -6.96 13.36 -6.94
N ASP A 147 -6.57 14.58 -6.59
CA ASP A 147 -6.18 15.63 -7.54
C ASP A 147 -4.68 15.65 -7.86
N SER A 148 -3.90 14.67 -7.39
CA SER A 148 -2.44 14.62 -7.61
C SER A 148 -2.11 14.08 -9.00
N GLU A 149 -1.23 14.76 -9.73
CA GLU A 149 -0.78 14.32 -11.07
C GLU A 149 0.25 13.19 -11.02
N SER A 150 0.97 13.06 -9.90
CA SER A 150 1.92 11.99 -9.67
C SER A 150 2.15 11.73 -8.18
N LEU A 151 2.75 10.59 -7.88
CA LEU A 151 3.18 10.20 -6.54
C LEU A 151 4.59 9.62 -6.66
N ASP A 152 5.52 10.18 -5.89
CA ASP A 152 6.90 9.67 -5.85
C ASP A 152 7.07 8.82 -4.60
N VAL A 153 7.48 7.56 -4.80
CA VAL A 153 7.62 6.59 -3.73
C VAL A 153 8.98 5.89 -3.76
N LEU A 154 9.47 5.53 -2.59
CA LEU A 154 10.49 4.50 -2.43
C LEU A 154 9.85 3.25 -1.87
N VAL A 155 10.28 2.08 -2.37
CA VAL A 155 9.78 0.78 -1.90
C VAL A 155 10.97 -0.05 -1.41
N TRP A 156 10.86 -0.57 -0.20
CA TRP A 156 11.76 -1.56 0.38
C TRP A 156 11.09 -2.92 0.40
N LEU A 157 11.81 -3.92 -0.08
CA LEU A 157 11.39 -5.30 -0.17
C LEU A 157 12.45 -6.21 0.47
N LYS A 158 12.06 -7.45 0.74
CA LYS A 158 13.03 -8.52 1.00
C LYS A 158 13.90 -8.71 -0.25
N ASP A 159 15.14 -9.17 -0.05
CA ASP A 159 16.05 -9.45 -1.15
C ASP A 159 15.61 -10.70 -1.93
N LEU A 160 14.66 -10.49 -2.83
CA LEU A 160 14.04 -11.48 -3.69
C LEU A 160 14.27 -11.08 -5.16
N PRO A 161 14.33 -12.08 -6.06
CA PRO A 161 14.36 -11.79 -7.49
C PRO A 161 13.05 -11.11 -7.92
N PRO A 162 13.08 -10.20 -8.93
CA PRO A 162 11.88 -9.52 -9.41
C PRO A 162 10.74 -10.47 -9.78
N SER A 163 11.03 -11.67 -10.30
CA SER A 163 10.03 -12.70 -10.65
C SER A 163 9.16 -13.17 -9.47
N GLU A 164 9.66 -13.08 -8.24
CA GLU A 164 8.91 -13.46 -7.04
C GLU A 164 8.06 -12.32 -6.49
N ILE A 165 8.31 -11.09 -6.92
CA ILE A 165 7.55 -9.91 -6.52
C ILE A 165 6.36 -9.77 -7.47
N ASN A 166 5.16 -10.08 -6.97
CA ASN A 166 3.95 -10.08 -7.79
C ASN A 166 2.81 -9.36 -7.06
N TRP A 167 1.98 -8.70 -7.86
CA TRP A 167 0.72 -8.12 -7.44
C TRP A 167 -0.40 -8.87 -8.14
N VAL A 168 -1.41 -9.23 -7.37
CA VAL A 168 -2.55 -10.00 -7.84
C VAL A 168 -3.78 -9.12 -7.72
N MET A 169 -4.63 -9.15 -8.75
CA MET A 169 -5.81 -8.28 -8.86
C MET A 169 -7.08 -9.05 -8.52
N GLU A 170 -8.03 -8.36 -7.87
CA GLU A 170 -9.42 -8.80 -7.63
C GLU A 170 -9.55 -10.27 -7.22
N LYS A 171 -10.40 -11.05 -7.89
CA LYS A 171 -10.71 -12.46 -7.60
C LYS A 171 -9.48 -13.37 -7.57
N GLY A 172 -8.38 -12.98 -8.22
CA GLY A 172 -7.12 -13.74 -8.14
C GLY A 172 -6.51 -13.74 -6.74
N THR A 173 -6.85 -12.75 -5.92
CA THR A 173 -6.30 -12.58 -4.56
C THR A 173 -6.92 -13.54 -3.54
N GLU A 174 -8.20 -13.89 -3.67
CA GLU A 174 -8.95 -14.63 -2.64
C GLU A 174 -8.34 -15.98 -2.29
N ASN A 175 -7.88 -16.70 -3.30
CA ASN A 175 -7.23 -18.01 -3.15
C ASN A 175 -5.70 -17.92 -3.17
N HIS A 176 -5.14 -16.71 -3.20
CA HIS A 176 -3.69 -16.54 -3.28
C HIS A 176 -3.04 -16.95 -1.95
N PRO A 177 -1.92 -17.71 -1.95
CA PRO A 177 -1.29 -18.17 -0.71
C PRO A 177 -0.93 -17.05 0.27
N ALA A 178 -0.57 -15.86 -0.23
CA ALA A 178 -0.31 -14.70 0.64
C ALA A 178 -1.57 -14.21 1.35
N ARG A 179 -2.73 -14.18 0.67
CA ARG A 179 -4.02 -13.78 1.27
C ARG A 179 -4.43 -14.76 2.37
N LEU A 180 -4.33 -16.06 2.10
CA LEU A 180 -4.63 -17.10 3.09
C LEU A 180 -3.73 -16.98 4.33
N ARG A 181 -2.42 -16.72 4.14
CA ARG A 181 -1.50 -16.46 5.26
C ARG A 181 -1.87 -15.19 6.02
N TYR A 182 -2.23 -14.12 5.32
CA TYR A 182 -2.66 -12.87 5.94
C TYR A 182 -3.90 -13.06 6.81
N LEU A 183 -4.98 -13.63 6.26
CA LEU A 183 -6.20 -13.91 7.02
C LEU A 183 -5.94 -14.79 8.23
N LYS A 184 -5.15 -15.86 8.06
CA LYS A 184 -4.73 -16.71 9.18
C LYS A 184 -3.96 -15.95 10.25
N SER A 185 -3.08 -15.01 9.87
CA SER A 185 -2.34 -14.17 10.83
C SER A 185 -3.25 -13.26 11.64
N LEU A 186 -4.44 -12.94 11.13
CA LEU A 186 -5.48 -12.20 11.83
C LEU A 186 -6.42 -13.10 12.65
N GLY A 187 -6.23 -14.42 12.63
CA GLY A 187 -7.13 -15.39 13.27
C GLY A 187 -8.45 -15.59 12.52
N ILE A 188 -8.52 -15.22 11.23
CA ILE A 188 -9.66 -15.51 10.36
C ILE A 188 -9.39 -16.84 9.66
N GLU A 189 -10.19 -17.84 9.98
CA GLU A 189 -10.20 -19.14 9.28
C GLU A 189 -11.21 -19.07 8.13
N ASN A 190 -10.79 -19.52 6.95
CA ASN A 190 -11.65 -19.68 5.76
C ASN A 190 -12.38 -21.01 5.79
#